data_AF-A0A075MTT1-F1
#
_entry.id   AF-A0A075MTT1-F1
#
_cell.length_a   1.000
_cell.length_b   1.000
_cell.length_c   1.000
_cell.angle_alpha   90.00
_cell.angle_beta   90.00
_cell.angle_gamma   90.00
#
_symmetry.space_group_name_H-M   'P 1'
#
loop_
_entity.id
_entity.type
_entity.pdbx_description
1 polymer ?
#
loop_
_entity_poly.entity_id
_entity_poly.type
_entity_poly.pdbx_seq_one_letter_code
_entity_poly.pdbx_strand_id
1 'polypeptide(L)'
;MRLDGFDDYLRKALTSDKDVTYILAAAKKYQYVLTTGEAGKLLTVSADVRRQSMRALSHLARYNGVYQQWRMIIQQHGLRWRKTEDKFDFFEKESITEMIEYIKQTIKILPKDQANTFILATVLGLRADEVCKAAGLLKQGAQDYYDEDKGILEHYKFKELFIRRTKKAYISLVDTEMLELARQSCDSYQAIRSYLKRRDHPMQLNYGRKIFGTWLRQNGIESEFVDLLQGRTPKSVFARHYYRPDFAVNAAKVRKLVDELQEKVGAA
;
A
#
# COMPACT_ATOMS: atom_id res chain seq x y z
N MET A 1 -13.32 -23.53 -22.83
CA MET A 1 -14.05 -23.12 -21.62
C MET A 1 -15.00 -21.99 -22.00
N ARG A 2 -16.22 -21.96 -21.46
CA ARG A 2 -17.14 -20.85 -21.71
C ARG A 2 -16.67 -19.60 -20.96
N LEU A 3 -16.67 -18.48 -21.66
CA LEU A 3 -16.33 -17.15 -21.13
C LEU A 3 -17.50 -16.17 -21.18
N ASP A 4 -18.55 -16.45 -21.96
CA ASP A 4 -19.72 -15.59 -22.08
C ASP A 4 -20.45 -15.49 -20.75
N GLY A 5 -20.60 -14.28 -20.21
CA GLY A 5 -21.18 -14.02 -18.89
C GLY A 5 -20.26 -14.35 -17.70
N PHE A 6 -18.98 -14.68 -17.95
CA PHE A 6 -18.01 -14.93 -16.89
C PHE A 6 -17.62 -13.64 -16.16
N ASP A 7 -17.60 -12.50 -16.86
CA ASP A 7 -17.35 -11.19 -16.26
C ASP A 7 -18.46 -10.78 -15.27
N ASP A 8 -19.72 -11.01 -15.62
CA ASP A 8 -20.85 -10.79 -14.70
C ASP A 8 -20.75 -11.68 -13.45
N TYR A 9 -20.37 -12.94 -13.64
CA TYR A 9 -20.09 -13.84 -12.52
C TYR A 9 -18.95 -13.30 -11.64
N LEU A 10 -17.86 -12.81 -12.23
CA LEU A 10 -16.75 -12.23 -11.48
C LEU A 10 -17.15 -10.97 -10.73
N ARG A 11 -17.98 -10.10 -11.31
CA ARG A 11 -18.49 -8.88 -10.66
C ARG A 11 -19.37 -9.19 -9.44
N LYS A 12 -20.07 -10.33 -9.45
CA LYS A 12 -20.83 -10.82 -8.28
C LYS A 12 -19.90 -11.45 -7.23
N ALA A 13 -18.84 -12.13 -7.67
CA ALA A 13 -17.94 -12.87 -6.78
C ALA A 13 -16.79 -12.02 -6.19
N LEU A 14 -16.44 -10.89 -6.81
CA LEU A 14 -15.30 -10.06 -6.47
C LEU A 14 -15.73 -8.61 -6.22
N THR A 15 -15.10 -7.96 -5.26
CA THR A 15 -15.44 -6.58 -4.85
C THR A 15 -14.64 -5.50 -5.56
N SER A 16 -13.66 -5.85 -6.39
CA SER A 16 -12.71 -4.90 -7.00
C SER A 16 -12.73 -5.06 -8.52
N ASP A 17 -13.10 -4.01 -9.24
CA ASP A 17 -13.09 -4.01 -10.71
C ASP A 17 -11.70 -4.31 -11.29
N LYS A 18 -10.66 -3.84 -10.61
CA LYS A 18 -9.28 -4.17 -10.99
C LYS A 18 -9.01 -5.67 -10.87
N ASP A 19 -9.52 -6.31 -9.82
CA ASP A 19 -9.41 -7.76 -9.65
C ASP A 19 -10.22 -8.49 -10.73
N VAL A 20 -11.42 -8.01 -11.08
CA VAL A 20 -12.23 -8.57 -12.16
C VAL A 20 -11.45 -8.56 -13.48
N THR A 21 -10.93 -7.39 -13.89
CA THR A 21 -10.16 -7.26 -15.14
C THR A 21 -8.94 -8.17 -15.16
N TYR A 22 -8.21 -8.24 -14.05
CA TYR A 22 -7.01 -9.05 -13.95
C TYR A 22 -7.31 -10.56 -13.98
N ILE A 23 -8.33 -11.01 -13.24
CA ILE A 23 -8.79 -12.40 -13.23
C ILE A 23 -9.34 -12.80 -14.59
N LEU A 24 -10.08 -11.92 -15.26
CA LEU A 24 -10.60 -12.16 -16.61
C LEU A 24 -9.46 -12.35 -17.62
N ALA A 25 -8.46 -11.47 -17.60
CA ALA A 25 -7.29 -11.58 -18.47
C ALA A 25 -6.49 -12.87 -18.22
N ALA A 26 -6.25 -13.21 -16.95
CA ALA A 26 -5.55 -14.44 -16.59
C ALA A 26 -6.36 -15.70 -16.95
N ALA A 27 -7.68 -15.69 -16.74
CA ALA A 27 -8.57 -16.78 -17.12
C ALA A 27 -8.54 -17.00 -18.64
N LYS A 28 -8.66 -15.94 -19.45
CA LYS A 28 -8.54 -16.00 -20.92
C LYS A 28 -7.19 -16.60 -21.36
N LYS A 29 -6.10 -16.16 -20.72
CA LYS A 29 -4.74 -16.61 -21.06
C LYS A 29 -4.49 -18.08 -20.73
N TYR A 30 -4.99 -18.56 -19.58
CA TYR A 30 -4.68 -19.89 -19.07
C TYR A 30 -5.82 -20.90 -19.16
N GLN A 31 -6.97 -20.55 -19.76
CA GLN A 31 -8.13 -21.44 -19.85
C GLN A 31 -7.83 -22.82 -20.45
N TYR A 32 -6.81 -22.90 -21.33
CA TYR A 32 -6.39 -24.16 -21.94
C TYR A 32 -5.98 -25.20 -20.90
N VAL A 33 -5.48 -24.77 -19.74
CA VAL A 33 -5.09 -25.68 -18.64
C VAL A 33 -6.29 -26.51 -18.18
N LEU A 34 -7.49 -25.93 -18.16
CA LEU A 34 -8.71 -26.66 -17.77
C LEU A 34 -9.20 -27.60 -18.87
N THR A 35 -8.86 -27.35 -20.13
CA THR A 35 -9.27 -28.22 -21.25
C THR A 35 -8.28 -29.34 -21.51
N THR A 36 -6.98 -29.07 -21.38
CA THR A 36 -5.91 -30.03 -21.72
C THR A 36 -5.30 -30.72 -20.51
N GLY A 37 -5.49 -30.18 -19.30
CA GLY A 37 -4.80 -30.65 -18.09
C GLY A 37 -3.33 -30.23 -18.00
N GLU A 38 -2.79 -29.56 -19.04
CA GLU A 38 -1.39 -29.17 -19.12
C GLU A 38 -1.11 -27.91 -18.30
N ALA A 39 -0.56 -28.07 -17.10
CA ALA A 39 -0.25 -26.96 -16.19
C ALA A 39 1.25 -26.60 -16.13
N GLY A 40 2.11 -27.23 -16.95
CA GLY A 40 3.57 -27.03 -16.90
C GLY A 40 4.00 -25.56 -17.04
N LYS A 41 3.33 -24.78 -17.90
CA LYS A 41 3.60 -23.33 -18.05
C LYS A 41 3.29 -22.51 -16.79
N LEU A 42 2.47 -23.03 -15.87
CA LEU A 42 2.23 -22.36 -14.59
C LEU A 42 3.41 -22.51 -13.64
N LEU A 43 4.24 -23.55 -13.79
CA LEU A 43 5.41 -23.78 -12.95
C LEU A 43 6.58 -22.85 -13.32
N THR A 44 6.66 -22.42 -14.58
CA THR A 44 7.76 -21.60 -15.10
C THR A 44 7.58 -20.10 -14.87
N VAL A 45 6.37 -19.64 -14.53
CA VAL A 45 6.11 -18.23 -14.21
C VAL A 45 6.47 -17.91 -12.76
N SER A 46 6.66 -16.62 -12.45
CA SER A 46 6.94 -16.17 -11.08
C SER A 46 5.84 -16.61 -10.10
N ALA A 47 6.20 -16.76 -8.82
CA ALA A 47 5.27 -17.26 -7.79
C ALA A 47 3.97 -16.43 -7.70
N ASP A 48 4.06 -15.11 -7.86
CA ASP A 48 2.89 -14.22 -7.83
C ASP A 48 2.00 -14.40 -9.06
N VAL A 49 2.59 -14.49 -10.25
CA VAL A 49 1.84 -14.76 -11.49
C VAL A 49 1.19 -16.15 -11.40
N ARG A 50 1.91 -17.17 -10.93
CA ARG A 50 1.38 -18.52 -10.72
C ARG A 50 0.16 -18.52 -9.80
N ARG A 51 0.28 -17.91 -8.60
CA ARG A 51 -0.81 -17.80 -7.62
C ARG A 51 -2.04 -17.14 -8.23
N GLN A 52 -1.82 -16.07 -8.97
CA GLN A 52 -2.88 -15.30 -9.59
C GLN A 52 -3.58 -16.06 -10.74
N SER A 53 -2.81 -16.73 -11.59
CA SER A 53 -3.33 -17.62 -12.62
C SER A 53 -4.14 -18.77 -12.00
N MET A 54 -3.64 -19.38 -10.92
CA MET A 54 -4.38 -20.40 -10.18
C MET A 54 -5.69 -19.86 -9.60
N ARG A 55 -5.71 -18.63 -9.06
CA ARG A 55 -6.93 -17.96 -8.59
C ARG A 55 -7.93 -17.77 -9.74
N ALA A 56 -7.46 -17.33 -10.90
CA ALA A 56 -8.31 -17.15 -12.08
C ALA A 56 -8.91 -18.46 -12.59
N LEU A 57 -8.09 -19.51 -12.71
CA LEU A 57 -8.55 -20.85 -13.10
C LEU A 57 -9.53 -21.43 -12.09
N SER A 58 -9.36 -21.14 -10.80
CA SER A 58 -10.32 -21.57 -9.77
C SER A 58 -11.68 -20.90 -9.91
N HIS A 59 -11.75 -19.64 -10.33
CA HIS A 59 -13.03 -18.98 -10.63
C HIS A 59 -13.63 -19.52 -11.93
N LEU A 60 -12.83 -19.66 -12.99
CA LEU A 60 -13.28 -20.15 -14.28
C LEU A 60 -13.80 -21.60 -14.20
N ALA A 61 -13.12 -22.46 -13.45
CA ALA A 61 -13.51 -23.84 -13.24
C ALA A 61 -14.82 -23.97 -12.45
N ARG A 62 -15.04 -23.11 -11.44
CA ARG A 62 -16.34 -23.05 -10.73
C ARG A 62 -17.46 -22.60 -11.64
N TYR A 63 -17.23 -21.55 -12.44
CA TYR A 63 -18.20 -21.04 -13.38
C TYR A 63 -18.61 -22.08 -14.43
N ASN A 64 -17.64 -22.88 -14.91
CA ASN A 64 -17.88 -23.93 -15.89
C ASN A 64 -18.26 -25.30 -15.27
N GLY A 65 -18.41 -25.39 -13.94
CA GLY A 65 -18.76 -26.67 -13.27
C GLY A 65 -17.64 -27.72 -13.22
N VAL A 66 -16.41 -27.39 -13.63
CA VAL A 66 -15.26 -28.32 -13.73
C VAL A 66 -14.26 -28.16 -12.57
N TYR A 67 -14.73 -27.68 -11.42
CA TYR A 67 -13.85 -27.40 -10.27
C TYR A 67 -13.12 -28.63 -9.73
N GLN A 68 -13.73 -29.83 -9.81
CA GLN A 68 -13.05 -31.07 -9.39
C GLN A 68 -11.88 -31.41 -10.31
N GLN A 69 -12.06 -31.30 -11.63
CA GLN A 69 -10.97 -31.49 -12.60
C GLN A 69 -9.81 -30.53 -12.33
N TRP A 70 -10.12 -29.27 -12.03
CA TRP A 70 -9.10 -28.30 -11.64
C TRP A 70 -8.32 -28.71 -10.38
N ARG A 71 -9.00 -29.26 -9.36
CA ARG A 71 -8.30 -29.76 -8.16
C ARG A 71 -7.38 -30.94 -8.47
N MET A 72 -7.77 -31.85 -9.36
CA MET A 72 -6.92 -32.95 -9.81
C MET A 72 -5.67 -32.42 -10.52
N ILE A 73 -5.82 -31.42 -11.42
CA ILE A 73 -4.70 -30.79 -12.13
C ILE A 73 -3.72 -30.15 -11.13
N ILE A 74 -4.22 -29.42 -10.13
CA ILE A 74 -3.38 -28.83 -9.07
C ILE A 74 -2.54 -29.92 -8.39
N GLN A 75 -3.18 -31.03 -8.01
CA GLN A 75 -2.53 -32.12 -7.30
C GLN A 75 -1.49 -32.85 -8.17
N GLN A 76 -1.85 -33.20 -9.40
CA GLN A 76 -0.98 -33.92 -10.34
C GLN A 76 0.29 -33.13 -10.68
N HIS A 77 0.17 -31.81 -10.84
CA HIS A 77 1.30 -30.93 -11.16
C HIS A 77 2.01 -30.36 -9.94
N GLY A 78 1.67 -30.82 -8.72
CA GLY A 78 2.30 -30.36 -7.48
C GLY A 78 2.13 -28.85 -7.20
N LEU A 79 1.11 -28.22 -7.79
CA LEU A 79 0.84 -26.80 -7.62
C LEU A 79 0.38 -26.54 -6.19
N ARG A 80 1.07 -25.65 -5.48
CA ARG A 80 0.71 -25.27 -4.11
C ARG A 80 0.25 -23.83 -4.05
N TRP A 81 -0.86 -23.60 -3.34
CA TRP A 81 -1.18 -22.26 -2.88
C TRP A 81 -0.08 -21.80 -1.92
N ARG A 82 0.55 -20.68 -2.22
CA ARG A 82 1.60 -20.12 -1.36
C ARG A 82 1.01 -19.87 0.03
N LYS A 83 1.49 -20.58 1.05
CA LYS A 83 1.43 -20.10 2.43
C LYS A 83 2.46 -18.98 2.53
N THR A 84 2.08 -17.83 3.04
CA THR A 84 3.07 -16.79 3.38
C THR A 84 3.95 -17.40 4.45
N GLU A 85 5.20 -17.74 4.12
CA GLU A 85 6.18 -18.00 5.15
C GLU A 85 6.46 -16.64 5.81
N ASP A 86 6.02 -16.48 7.07
CA ASP A 86 6.38 -15.35 7.92
C ASP A 86 7.86 -15.49 8.32
N LYS A 87 8.77 -15.48 7.34
CA LYS A 87 10.20 -15.35 7.63
C LYS A 87 10.42 -13.94 8.15
N PHE A 88 10.37 -13.80 9.47
CA PHE A 88 10.87 -12.64 10.16
C PHE A 88 12.40 -12.72 10.14
N ASP A 89 12.99 -12.33 9.02
CA ASP A 89 14.42 -12.09 8.98
C ASP A 89 14.67 -10.65 9.46
N PHE A 90 15.23 -10.54 10.66
CA PHE A 90 15.57 -9.26 11.27
C PHE A 90 16.89 -8.71 10.71
N PHE A 91 17.81 -9.60 10.32
CA PHE A 91 19.19 -9.23 9.95
C PHE A 91 19.33 -8.89 8.47
N GLU A 92 18.41 -9.35 7.62
CA GLU A 92 18.40 -9.01 6.19
C GLU A 92 17.65 -7.71 5.84
N LYS A 93 17.09 -6.99 6.83
CA LYS A 93 16.30 -5.78 6.58
C LYS A 93 17.16 -4.52 6.63
N GLU A 94 16.85 -3.59 5.73
CA GLU A 94 17.49 -2.28 5.73
C GLU A 94 17.19 -1.53 7.04
N SER A 95 18.24 -1.01 7.66
CA SER A 95 18.18 -0.15 8.83
C SER A 95 17.49 1.18 8.50
N ILE A 96 17.05 1.90 9.55
CA ILE A 96 16.47 3.24 9.38
C ILE A 96 17.46 4.21 8.70
N THR A 97 18.75 4.09 8.99
CA THR A 97 19.80 4.93 8.41
C THR A 97 19.95 4.67 6.91
N GLU A 98 20.01 3.41 6.49
CA GLU A 98 20.08 3.04 5.07
C GLU A 98 18.83 3.48 4.31
N MET A 99 17.64 3.33 4.90
CA MET A 99 16.40 3.80 4.28
C MET A 99 16.37 5.33 4.14
N ILE A 100 16.83 6.09 5.14
CA ILE A 100 16.92 7.57 5.05
C ILE A 100 17.90 7.97 3.96
N GLU A 101 19.09 7.35 3.93
CA GLU A 101 20.10 7.65 2.91
C GLU A 101 19.60 7.32 1.50
N TYR A 102 18.88 6.21 1.34
CA TYR A 102 18.21 5.87 0.09
C TYR A 102 17.24 6.96 -0.35
N ILE A 103 16.41 7.48 0.57
CA ILE A 103 15.49 8.58 0.25
C ILE A 103 16.26 9.82 -0.17
N LYS A 104 17.30 10.22 0.57
CA LYS A 104 18.15 11.37 0.22
C LYS A 104 18.74 11.27 -1.19
N GLN A 105 19.26 10.11 -1.54
CA GLN A 105 19.81 9.88 -2.88
C GLN A 105 18.71 9.91 -3.95
N THR A 106 17.54 9.37 -3.63
CA THR A 106 16.40 9.32 -4.55
C THR A 106 15.80 10.71 -4.81
N ILE A 107 15.66 11.57 -3.79
CA ILE A 107 15.11 12.92 -3.98
C ILE A 107 16.02 13.79 -4.85
N LYS A 108 17.34 13.58 -4.84
CA LYS A 108 18.31 14.31 -5.68
C LYS A 108 18.15 14.04 -7.18
N ILE A 109 17.62 12.89 -7.58
CA ILE A 109 17.44 12.51 -9.00
C ILE A 109 16.02 12.74 -9.51
N LEU A 110 15.08 13.02 -8.60
CA LEU A 110 13.67 13.21 -8.90
C LEU A 110 13.37 14.67 -9.27
N PRO A 111 12.36 14.91 -10.12
CA PRO A 111 11.78 16.24 -10.27
C PRO A 111 11.23 16.71 -8.92
N LYS A 112 11.23 18.04 -8.71
CA LYS A 112 10.93 18.65 -7.40
C LYS A 112 9.60 18.18 -6.80
N ASP A 113 8.54 18.08 -7.60
CA ASP A 113 7.23 17.62 -7.14
C ASP A 113 7.23 16.15 -6.67
N GLN A 114 7.95 15.28 -7.37
CA GLN A 114 8.11 13.87 -7.01
C GLN A 114 9.01 13.71 -5.78
N ALA A 115 10.08 14.51 -5.68
CA ALA A 115 10.94 14.58 -4.50
C ALA A 115 10.15 15.01 -3.25
N ASN A 116 9.34 16.06 -3.36
CA ASN A 116 8.44 16.50 -2.30
C ASN A 116 7.49 15.38 -1.86
N THR A 117 7.03 14.53 -2.78
CA THR A 117 6.18 13.38 -2.44
C THR A 117 6.90 12.32 -1.60
N PHE A 118 8.21 12.12 -1.81
CA PHE A 118 9.04 11.24 -0.99
C PHE A 118 9.22 11.80 0.42
N ILE A 119 9.45 13.10 0.54
CA ILE A 119 9.53 13.79 1.84
C ILE A 119 8.18 13.65 2.55
N LEU A 120 7.09 14.01 1.88
CA LEU A 120 5.72 13.92 2.38
C LEU A 120 5.36 12.50 2.84
N ALA A 121 5.74 11.47 2.08
CA ALA A 121 5.53 10.07 2.46
C ALA A 121 6.27 9.68 3.74
N THR A 122 7.40 10.33 4.01
CA THR A 122 8.24 10.08 5.18
C THR A 122 7.71 10.78 6.43
N VAL A 123 7.11 11.96 6.29
CA VAL A 123 6.57 12.74 7.41
C VAL A 123 5.11 12.41 7.75
N LEU A 124 4.30 11.95 6.79
CA LEU A 124 2.91 11.58 7.05
C LEU A 124 2.71 10.12 7.49
N GLY A 125 3.66 9.22 7.17
CA GLY A 125 3.55 7.79 7.49
C GLY A 125 2.42 7.03 6.75
N LEU A 126 1.81 7.65 5.74
CA LEU A 126 0.75 7.05 4.92
C LEU A 126 1.30 6.00 3.93
N ARG A 127 0.44 5.17 3.36
CA ARG A 127 0.87 4.30 2.25
C ARG A 127 1.15 5.16 1.01
N ALA A 128 2.05 4.69 0.16
CA ALA A 128 2.47 5.39 -1.05
C ALA A 128 1.30 5.95 -1.90
N ASP A 129 0.23 5.18 -2.09
CA ASP A 129 -0.95 5.64 -2.84
C ASP A 129 -1.83 6.61 -2.05
N GLU A 130 -1.87 6.51 -0.73
CA GLU A 130 -2.61 7.40 0.16
C GLU A 130 -1.91 8.78 0.23
N VAL A 131 -0.58 8.84 0.23
CA VAL A 131 0.19 10.10 0.17
C VAL A 131 -0.17 10.91 -1.07
N CYS A 132 -0.15 10.25 -2.24
CA CYS A 132 -0.49 10.88 -3.52
C CYS A 132 -1.93 11.44 -3.52
N LYS A 133 -2.89 10.69 -2.96
CA LYS A 133 -4.28 11.15 -2.83
C LYS A 133 -4.40 12.34 -1.88
N ALA A 134 -3.67 12.32 -0.76
CA ALA A 134 -3.66 13.43 0.18
C ALA A 134 -3.11 14.72 -0.47
N ALA A 135 -2.01 14.61 -1.22
CA ALA A 135 -1.47 15.72 -2.01
C ALA A 135 -2.50 16.23 -3.04
N GLY A 136 -3.16 15.33 -3.76
CA GLY A 136 -4.21 15.68 -4.73
C GLY A 136 -5.39 16.44 -4.11
N LEU A 137 -5.89 15.99 -2.95
CA LEU A 137 -6.98 16.66 -2.23
C LEU A 137 -6.57 18.08 -1.77
N LEU A 138 -5.33 18.24 -1.27
CA LEU A 138 -4.82 19.55 -0.84
C LEU A 138 -4.62 20.51 -2.00
N LYS A 139 -4.13 20.01 -3.15
CA LYS A 139 -3.99 20.79 -4.39
C LYS A 139 -5.32 21.28 -4.94
N GLN A 140 -6.35 20.44 -4.85
CA GLN A 140 -7.70 20.76 -5.32
C GLN A 140 -8.46 21.68 -4.36
N GLY A 141 -7.90 21.98 -3.17
CA GLY A 141 -8.56 22.80 -2.17
C GLY A 141 -9.82 22.12 -1.62
N ALA A 142 -9.77 20.80 -1.42
CA ALA A 142 -10.91 20.05 -0.91
C ALA A 142 -11.37 20.63 0.45
N GLN A 143 -12.61 21.13 0.47
CA GLN A 143 -13.24 21.65 1.68
C GLN A 143 -13.30 20.56 2.76
N ASP A 144 -13.18 20.97 4.02
CA ASP A 144 -13.27 20.10 5.21
C ASP A 144 -12.23 18.98 5.32
N TYR A 145 -11.18 18.99 4.50
CA TYR A 145 -10.12 17.98 4.57
C TYR A 145 -9.04 18.30 5.62
N TYR A 146 -8.73 19.58 5.80
CA TYR A 146 -7.81 20.06 6.82
C TYR A 146 -8.58 20.72 7.95
N ASP A 147 -8.34 20.27 9.18
CA ASP A 147 -8.83 20.90 10.40
C ASP A 147 -7.69 21.75 10.98
N GLU A 148 -7.81 23.07 10.87
CA GLU A 148 -6.81 24.05 11.27
C GLU A 148 -6.63 24.09 12.79
N ASP A 149 -7.73 24.08 13.54
CA ASP A 149 -7.73 24.09 15.01
C ASP A 149 -6.97 22.91 15.59
N LYS A 150 -7.15 21.72 15.01
CA LYS A 150 -6.48 20.50 15.45
C LYS A 150 -5.16 20.25 14.75
N GLY A 151 -4.86 20.94 13.65
CA GLY A 151 -3.69 20.70 12.80
C GLY A 151 -3.62 19.27 12.26
N ILE A 152 -4.72 18.77 11.68
CA ILE A 152 -4.83 17.40 11.13
C ILE A 152 -5.45 17.36 9.74
N LEU A 153 -5.04 16.38 8.95
CA LEU A 153 -5.79 15.92 7.77
C LEU A 153 -6.80 14.86 8.19
N GLU A 154 -8.06 15.04 7.81
CA GLU A 154 -9.19 14.19 8.22
C GLU A 154 -9.56 13.15 7.15
N HIS A 155 -8.64 12.21 6.89
CA HIS A 155 -8.81 11.12 5.91
C HIS A 155 -10.12 10.34 6.05
N TYR A 156 -10.63 10.22 7.28
CA TYR A 156 -11.87 9.51 7.58
C TYR A 156 -13.13 10.14 6.95
N LYS A 157 -13.09 11.43 6.57
CA LYS A 157 -14.17 12.09 5.79
C LYS A 157 -14.17 11.63 4.33
N PHE A 158 -13.04 11.19 3.80
CA PHE A 158 -12.85 10.74 2.42
C PHE A 158 -12.72 9.21 2.34
N LYS A 159 -13.75 8.51 2.83
CA LYS A 159 -13.71 7.04 3.06
C LYS A 159 -13.33 6.24 1.82
N GLU A 160 -13.81 6.60 0.64
CA GLU A 160 -13.50 5.90 -0.62
C GLU A 160 -12.00 5.91 -0.97
N LEU A 161 -11.28 6.93 -0.51
CA LEU A 161 -9.86 7.12 -0.77
C LEU A 161 -8.97 6.41 0.26
N PHE A 162 -9.34 6.47 1.55
CA PHE A 162 -8.49 6.11 2.69
C PHE A 162 -8.99 4.95 3.56
N ILE A 163 -10.28 4.61 3.49
CA ILE A 163 -10.91 3.56 4.30
C ILE A 163 -11.38 2.42 3.40
N ARG A 164 -10.53 1.41 3.27
CA ARG A 164 -10.80 0.14 2.58
C ARG A 164 -10.86 -1.01 3.58
N ARG A 165 -11.37 -2.17 3.15
CA ARG A 165 -11.57 -3.37 3.99
C ARG A 165 -10.47 -3.64 5.03
N THR A 166 -9.20 -3.59 4.61
CA THR A 166 -8.03 -3.86 5.47
C THR A 166 -7.11 -2.65 5.70
N LYS A 167 -7.41 -1.49 5.10
CA LYS A 167 -6.57 -0.29 5.14
C LYS A 167 -7.41 0.86 5.64
N LYS A 168 -7.10 1.43 6.80
CA LYS A 168 -7.95 2.46 7.42
C LYS A 168 -7.09 3.61 7.92
N ALA A 169 -6.68 4.50 7.02
CA ALA A 169 -6.02 5.75 7.41
C ALA A 169 -7.08 6.76 7.86
N TYR A 170 -7.01 7.20 9.11
CA TYR A 170 -8.03 8.07 9.70
C TYR A 170 -7.58 9.52 9.71
N ILE A 171 -6.36 9.78 10.19
CA ILE A 171 -5.82 11.13 10.34
C ILE A 171 -4.33 11.16 10.02
N SER A 172 -3.82 12.34 9.68
CA SER A 172 -2.38 12.66 9.73
C SER A 172 -2.20 13.98 10.47
N LEU A 173 -1.17 14.09 11.29
CA LEU A 173 -0.75 15.34 11.90
C LEU A 173 0.06 16.13 10.88
N VAL A 174 -0.26 17.41 10.73
CA VAL A 174 0.41 18.31 9.77
C VAL A 174 0.58 19.70 10.35
N ASP A 175 1.53 20.43 9.82
CA ASP A 175 1.75 21.86 10.03
C ASP A 175 1.66 22.63 8.69
N THR A 176 1.86 23.94 8.75
CA THR A 176 1.78 24.81 7.56
C THR A 176 2.82 24.44 6.50
N GLU A 177 4.03 24.07 6.90
CA GLU A 177 5.11 23.69 5.97
C GLU A 177 4.76 22.41 5.21
N MET A 178 4.25 21.39 5.92
CA MET A 178 3.80 20.13 5.30
C MET A 178 2.62 20.35 4.34
N LEU A 179 1.71 21.28 4.65
CA LEU A 179 0.61 21.63 3.76
C LEU A 179 1.13 22.24 2.46
N GLU A 180 2.07 23.17 2.53
CA GLU A 180 2.72 23.75 1.35
C GLU A 180 3.51 22.71 0.55
N LEU A 181 4.28 21.87 1.24
CA LEU A 181 5.00 20.76 0.63
C LEU A 181 4.04 19.83 -0.12
N ALA A 182 2.89 19.51 0.46
CA ALA A 182 1.88 18.65 -0.14
C ALA A 182 1.22 19.30 -1.37
N ARG A 183 0.93 20.60 -1.33
CA ARG A 183 0.43 21.35 -2.49
C ARG A 183 1.42 21.36 -3.65
N GLN A 184 2.72 21.27 -3.36
CA GLN A 184 3.78 21.19 -4.36
C GLN A 184 4.15 19.75 -4.76
N SER A 185 3.57 18.74 -4.12
CA SER A 185 3.94 17.32 -4.32
C SER A 185 3.22 16.67 -5.49
N CYS A 186 3.84 15.73 -6.18
CA CYS A 186 3.19 14.89 -7.19
C CYS A 186 2.03 14.09 -6.58
N ASP A 187 0.88 14.12 -7.23
CA ASP A 187 -0.35 13.42 -6.81
C ASP A 187 -0.56 12.08 -7.55
N SER A 188 0.43 11.65 -8.33
CA SER A 188 0.37 10.43 -9.15
C SER A 188 1.49 9.45 -8.83
N TYR A 189 1.13 8.39 -8.10
CA TYR A 189 2.04 7.26 -7.84
C TYR A 189 2.61 6.65 -9.13
N GLN A 190 1.82 6.58 -10.20
CA GLN A 190 2.27 6.01 -11.47
C GLN A 190 3.27 6.91 -12.20
N ALA A 191 3.16 8.23 -12.06
CA ALA A 191 4.12 9.17 -12.63
C ALA A 191 5.51 8.94 -12.00
N ILE A 192 5.58 8.92 -10.66
CA ILE A 192 6.82 8.67 -9.91
C ILE A 192 7.40 7.30 -10.28
N ARG A 193 6.57 6.25 -10.22
CA ARG A 193 6.98 4.88 -10.57
C ARG A 193 7.52 4.78 -11.99
N SER A 194 6.89 5.45 -12.96
CA SER A 194 7.31 5.41 -14.36
C SER A 194 8.57 6.22 -14.61
N TYR A 195 8.79 7.28 -13.84
CA TYR A 195 10.01 8.10 -13.90
C TYR A 195 11.23 7.31 -13.40
N LEU A 196 11.12 6.67 -12.22
CA LEU A 196 12.19 5.87 -11.64
C LEU A 196 12.48 4.61 -12.46
N LYS A 197 11.42 3.91 -12.93
CA LYS A 197 11.59 2.72 -13.77
C LYS A 197 12.39 3.00 -15.04
N ARG A 198 12.23 4.18 -15.65
CA ARG A 198 12.98 4.58 -16.85
C ARG A 198 14.48 4.79 -16.60
N ARG A 199 14.89 4.88 -15.34
CA ARG A 199 16.27 5.07 -14.90
C ARG A 199 16.82 3.85 -14.17
N ASP A 200 16.12 2.72 -14.26
CA ASP A 200 16.43 1.49 -13.51
C ASP A 200 16.58 1.71 -12.00
N HIS A 201 15.87 2.71 -11.46
CA HIS A 201 15.90 3.02 -10.03
C HIS A 201 14.70 2.38 -9.34
N PRO A 202 14.89 1.62 -8.25
CA PRO A 202 13.78 1.02 -7.52
C PRO A 202 12.80 2.05 -6.96
N MET A 203 11.51 1.71 -6.87
CA MET A 203 10.48 2.58 -6.29
C MET A 203 10.24 2.21 -4.83
N GLN A 204 10.97 2.86 -3.90
CA GLN A 204 10.89 2.57 -2.46
C GLN A 204 10.11 3.63 -1.65
N LEU A 205 9.00 4.15 -2.18
CA LEU A 205 8.15 5.11 -1.45
C LEU A 205 7.55 4.52 -0.16
N ASN A 206 7.52 3.18 -0.03
CA ASN A 206 7.18 2.47 1.19
C ASN A 206 8.20 2.68 2.33
N TYR A 207 9.44 3.09 2.03
CA TYR A 207 10.44 3.40 3.05
C TYR A 207 10.00 4.58 3.92
N GLY A 208 9.35 5.60 3.35
CA GLY A 208 8.86 6.75 4.13
C GLY A 208 7.97 6.29 5.30
N ARG A 209 7.04 5.39 5.03
CA ARG A 209 6.21 4.78 6.08
C ARG A 209 7.01 3.92 7.08
N LYS A 210 8.00 3.14 6.63
CA LYS A 210 8.84 2.35 7.55
C LYS A 210 9.64 3.27 8.47
N ILE A 211 10.28 4.28 7.90
CA ILE A 211 11.06 5.29 8.61
C ILE A 211 10.18 6.01 9.62
N PHE A 212 9.02 6.55 9.23
CA PHE A 212 8.08 7.21 10.13
C PHE A 212 7.76 6.35 11.37
N GLY A 213 7.38 5.10 11.13
CA GLY A 213 7.00 4.20 12.23
C GLY A 213 8.17 3.85 13.14
N THR A 214 9.33 3.55 12.57
CA THR A 214 10.54 3.24 13.34
C THR A 214 11.04 4.46 14.11
N TRP A 215 11.05 5.64 13.49
CA TRP A 215 11.49 6.91 14.07
C TRP A 215 10.63 7.29 15.28
N LEU A 216 9.31 7.30 15.14
CA LEU A 216 8.41 7.60 16.26
C LEU A 216 8.56 6.58 17.39
N ARG A 217 8.68 5.29 17.06
CA ARG A 217 8.81 4.24 18.08
C ARG A 217 10.13 4.34 18.85
N GLN A 218 11.24 4.64 18.17
CA GLN A 218 12.56 4.85 18.77
C GLN A 218 12.58 6.08 19.69
N ASN A 219 11.76 7.10 19.37
CA ASN A 219 11.62 8.33 20.15
C ASN A 219 10.45 8.29 21.16
N GLY A 220 10.03 7.09 21.58
CA GLY A 220 9.15 6.93 22.74
C GLY A 220 7.64 7.04 22.47
N ILE A 221 7.21 7.12 21.20
CA ILE A 221 5.77 7.07 20.88
C ILE A 221 5.27 5.62 20.95
N GLU A 222 4.10 5.40 21.57
CA GLU A 222 3.54 4.07 21.70
C GLU A 222 3.15 3.47 20.35
N SER A 223 3.33 2.16 20.20
CA SER A 223 2.98 1.40 18.99
C SER A 223 1.55 1.60 18.54
N GLU A 224 0.62 1.71 19.49
CA GLU A 224 -0.80 1.93 19.26
C GLU A 224 -1.08 3.29 18.60
N PHE A 225 -0.36 4.33 19.03
CA PHE A 225 -0.46 5.66 18.43
C PHE A 225 0.19 5.69 17.05
N VAL A 226 1.36 5.06 16.90
CA VAL A 226 2.02 4.92 15.59
C VAL A 226 1.12 4.19 14.61
N ASP A 227 0.50 3.08 15.03
CA ASP A 227 -0.42 2.30 14.20
C ASP A 227 -1.66 3.11 13.81
N LEU A 228 -2.20 3.94 14.72
CA LEU A 228 -3.31 4.87 14.45
C LEU A 228 -2.93 5.85 13.32
N LEU A 229 -1.81 6.56 13.46
CA LEU A 229 -1.32 7.54 12.48
C LEU A 229 -1.00 6.90 11.13
N GLN A 230 -0.49 5.67 11.17
CA GLN A 230 -0.24 4.90 9.96
C GLN A 230 -1.53 4.30 9.36
N GLY A 231 -2.67 4.35 10.03
CA GLY A 231 -3.89 3.72 9.52
C GLY A 231 -3.80 2.19 9.47
N ARG A 232 -3.17 1.62 10.50
CA ARG A 232 -3.22 0.19 10.84
C ARG A 232 -4.30 0.02 11.90
N THR A 233 -5.09 -1.05 11.78
CA THR A 233 -6.03 -1.41 12.84
C THR A 233 -5.32 -2.38 13.78
N PRO A 234 -5.06 -1.99 15.03
CA PRO A 234 -4.41 -2.87 15.99
C PRO A 234 -5.19 -4.17 16.16
N LYS A 235 -4.48 -5.28 16.40
CA LYS A 235 -5.11 -6.56 16.70
C LYS A 235 -5.50 -6.69 18.18
N SER A 236 -4.82 -5.97 19.08
CA SER A 236 -5.03 -6.10 20.52
C SER A 236 -6.38 -5.54 20.96
N VAL A 237 -7.01 -6.23 21.91
CA VAL A 237 -8.25 -5.79 22.57
C VAL A 237 -8.03 -4.45 23.28
N PHE A 238 -6.87 -4.29 23.92
CA PHE A 238 -6.47 -3.03 24.57
C PHE A 238 -6.55 -1.84 23.61
N ALA A 239 -5.85 -1.91 22.48
CA ALA A 239 -5.82 -0.82 21.52
C ALA A 239 -7.19 -0.51 20.91
N ARG A 240 -8.07 -1.51 20.78
CA ARG A 240 -9.42 -1.33 20.21
C ARG A 240 -10.41 -0.71 21.19
N HIS A 241 -10.37 -1.14 22.45
CA HIS A 241 -11.44 -0.86 23.41
C HIS A 241 -11.01 0.05 24.55
N TYR A 242 -9.73 0.06 24.91
CA TYR A 242 -9.23 0.68 26.14
C TYR A 242 -8.22 1.79 25.90
N TYR A 243 -7.50 1.77 24.78
CA TYR A 243 -6.52 2.81 24.48
C TYR A 243 -7.23 4.14 24.20
N ARG A 244 -7.02 5.08 25.11
CA ARG A 244 -7.57 6.44 25.12
C ARG A 244 -6.46 7.42 25.53
N PRO A 245 -5.40 7.57 24.71
CA PRO A 245 -4.31 8.49 25.04
C PRO A 245 -4.81 9.93 25.00
N ASP A 246 -4.12 10.82 25.71
CA ASP A 246 -4.28 12.26 25.49
C ASP A 246 -3.75 12.60 24.10
N PHE A 247 -4.68 12.91 23.20
CA PHE A 247 -4.35 13.18 21.81
C PHE A 247 -3.48 14.43 21.66
N ALA A 248 -3.75 15.49 22.43
CA ALA A 248 -3.03 16.76 22.29
C ALA A 248 -1.56 16.63 22.70
N VAL A 249 -1.31 15.93 23.82
CA VAL A 249 0.05 15.67 24.30
C VAL A 249 0.84 14.82 23.30
N ASN A 250 0.26 13.74 22.79
CA ASN A 250 0.93 12.88 21.81
C ASN A 250 1.09 13.57 20.45
N ALA A 251 0.11 14.36 20.02
CA ALA A 251 0.19 15.16 18.79
C ALA A 251 1.35 16.16 18.86
N ALA A 252 1.51 16.88 19.97
CA ALA A 252 2.60 17.84 20.15
C ALA A 252 3.98 17.15 20.06
N LYS A 253 4.16 16.00 20.73
CA LYS A 253 5.40 15.21 20.63
C LYS A 253 5.68 14.75 19.21
N VAL A 254 4.66 14.22 18.52
CA VAL A 254 4.81 13.73 17.16
C VAL A 254 5.17 14.86 16.20
N ARG A 255 4.54 16.04 16.30
CA ARG A 255 4.90 17.19 15.46
C ARG A 255 6.39 17.51 15.54
N LYS A 256 6.90 17.71 16.76
CA LYS A 256 8.33 17.96 16.97
C LYS A 256 9.22 16.88 16.33
N LEU A 257 8.87 15.60 16.52
CA LEU A 257 9.65 14.50 15.96
C LEU A 257 9.57 14.44 14.42
N VAL A 258 8.46 14.87 13.85
CA VAL A 258 8.28 14.94 12.40
C VAL A 258 9.09 16.10 11.82
N ASP A 259 9.17 17.24 12.50
CA ASP A 259 10.01 18.38 12.09
C ASP A 259 11.49 17.95 12.05
N GLU A 260 11.97 17.29 13.11
CA GLU A 260 13.33 16.72 13.16
C GLU A 260 13.56 15.69 12.04
N LEU A 261 12.55 14.88 11.72
CA LEU A 261 12.62 13.90 10.62
C LEU A 261 12.64 14.59 9.25
N GLN A 262 11.86 15.65 9.07
CA GLN A 262 11.81 16.46 7.86
C GLN A 262 13.16 17.10 7.60
N GLU A 263 13.80 17.71 8.61
CA GLU A 263 15.17 18.22 8.50
C GLU A 263 16.13 17.09 8.14
N LYS A 264 16.01 15.93 8.80
CA LYS A 264 16.91 14.80 8.55
C LYS A 264 16.81 14.24 7.13
N VAL A 265 15.66 14.34 6.47
CA VAL A 265 15.44 13.84 5.09
C VAL A 265 15.61 14.95 4.05
N GLY A 266 15.13 16.16 4.35
CA GLY A 266 15.12 17.34 3.51
C GLY A 266 16.42 18.13 3.51
N ALA A 267 17.34 17.90 4.46
CA ALA A 267 18.72 18.36 4.39
C ALA A 267 19.47 17.57 3.30
N ALA A 268 19.31 18.03 2.06
CA ALA A 268 20.03 17.60 0.87
C ALA A 268 20.20 18.75 -0.12
#